data_AF-A0A369KUI9-F1
#
_entry.id   AF-A0A369KUI9-F1
#
_cell.length_a   1.000
_cell.length_b   1.000
_cell.length_c   1.000
_cell.angle_alpha   90.00
_cell.angle_beta   90.00
_cell.angle_gamma   90.00
#
_symmetry.space_group_name_H-M   'P 1'
#
loop_
_entity.id
_entity.type
_entity.pdbx_description
1 polymer ?
#
loop_
_entity_poly.entity_id
_entity_poly.type
_entity_poly.pdbx_seq_one_letter_code
_entity_poly.pdbx_strand_id
1 'polypeptide(L)'
;MSPENKKTNIEQVLTHFLSSEKSVEDLSITLNKIEKMIFTVRDISTKTDLLSLNASIEAVRAGQSGKGFAVVADEVARLAEKTQESISEIETAFDSFRDGFDGLREVFTKTKELLKESSY
;
A
#
# COMPACT_ATOMS: atom_id res chain seq x y z
N MET A 1 -43.18 17.21 -11.61
CA MET A 1 -42.65 16.82 -10.28
C MET A 1 -42.89 17.95 -9.32
N SER A 2 -43.42 17.69 -8.11
CA SER A 2 -43.64 18.74 -7.11
C SER A 2 -42.30 19.31 -6.61
N PRO A 3 -42.24 20.59 -6.19
CA PRO A 3 -41.06 21.18 -5.56
C PRO A 3 -40.56 20.38 -4.35
N GLU A 4 -41.48 19.74 -3.63
CA GLU A 4 -41.23 18.90 -2.45
C GLU A 4 -40.40 17.65 -2.80
N ASN A 5 -40.76 16.94 -3.89
CA ASN A 5 -39.99 15.77 -4.35
C ASN A 5 -38.57 16.13 -4.82
N LYS A 6 -38.36 17.33 -5.38
CA LYS A 6 -37.02 17.79 -5.76
C LYS A 6 -36.12 18.00 -4.54
N LYS A 7 -36.67 18.56 -3.45
CA LYS A 7 -35.92 18.83 -2.22
C LYS A 7 -35.50 17.53 -1.52
N THR A 8 -36.40 16.56 -1.44
CA THR A 8 -36.11 15.23 -0.88
C THR A 8 -35.02 14.49 -1.66
N ASN A 9 -35.02 14.57 -2.99
CA ASN A 9 -33.99 13.93 -3.82
C ASN A 9 -32.59 14.55 -3.58
N ILE A 10 -32.50 15.86 -3.38
CA ILE A 10 -31.23 16.54 -3.09
C ILE A 10 -30.69 16.13 -1.71
N GLU A 11 -31.54 16.06 -0.69
CA GLU A 11 -31.15 15.59 0.65
C GLU A 11 -30.63 14.14 0.64
N GLN A 12 -31.26 13.27 -0.15
CA GLN A 12 -30.80 11.90 -0.34
C GLN A 12 -29.43 11.83 -1.04
N VAL A 13 -29.24 12.61 -2.12
CA VAL A 13 -27.95 12.70 -2.82
C VAL A 13 -26.85 13.18 -1.88
N LEU A 14 -27.11 14.22 -1.07
CA LEU A 14 -26.16 14.72 -0.08
C LEU A 14 -25.79 13.64 0.95
N THR A 15 -26.78 12.89 1.43
CA THR A 15 -26.55 11.81 2.40
C THR A 15 -25.66 10.71 1.81
N HIS A 16 -25.96 10.24 0.60
CA HIS A 16 -25.14 9.22 -0.07
C HIS A 16 -23.74 9.73 -0.41
N PHE A 17 -23.62 10.99 -0.78
CA PHE A 17 -22.33 11.61 -1.05
C PHE A 17 -21.44 11.68 0.20
N LEU A 18 -21.98 12.15 1.33
CA LEU A 18 -21.25 12.20 2.61
C LEU A 18 -20.85 10.79 3.09
N SER A 19 -21.71 9.79 2.89
CA SER A 19 -21.34 8.40 3.16
C SER A 19 -20.18 7.93 2.28
N SER A 20 -20.18 8.31 1.00
CA SER A 20 -19.12 7.95 0.05
C SER A 20 -17.80 8.66 0.38
N GLU A 21 -17.85 9.93 0.82
CA GLU A 21 -16.69 10.67 1.31
C GLU A 21 -16.04 9.93 2.49
N LYS A 22 -16.86 9.46 3.43
CA LYS A 22 -16.35 8.67 4.55
C LYS A 22 -15.67 7.38 4.09
N SER A 23 -16.21 6.66 3.12
CA SER A 23 -15.57 5.47 2.55
C SER A 23 -14.24 5.78 1.88
N VAL A 24 -14.10 6.95 1.23
CA VAL A 24 -12.82 7.42 0.67
C VAL A 24 -11.82 7.66 1.80
N GLU A 25 -12.22 8.30 2.90
CA GLU A 25 -11.33 8.52 4.06
C GLU A 25 -10.86 7.19 4.70
N ASP A 26 -11.77 6.23 4.86
CA ASP A 26 -11.43 4.90 5.38
C ASP A 26 -10.45 4.15 4.44
N LEU A 27 -10.58 4.35 3.13
CA LEU A 27 -9.66 3.80 2.14
C LEU A 27 -8.28 4.48 2.22
N SER A 28 -8.21 5.80 2.45
CA SER A 28 -6.94 6.53 2.71
C SER A 28 -6.19 5.93 3.89
N ILE A 29 -6.89 5.69 5.00
CA ILE A 29 -6.31 5.05 6.20
C ILE A 29 -5.78 3.65 5.86
N THR A 30 -6.51 2.90 5.04
CA THR A 30 -6.12 1.55 4.62
C THR A 30 -4.88 1.57 3.74
N LEU A 31 -4.76 2.52 2.81
CA LEU A 31 -3.58 2.68 1.98
C LEU A 31 -2.34 2.99 2.81
N ASN A 32 -2.44 3.89 3.78
CA ASN A 32 -1.33 4.20 4.68
C ASN A 32 -0.89 2.97 5.50
N LYS A 33 -1.80 2.03 5.79
CA LYS A 33 -1.44 0.76 6.45
C LYS A 33 -0.71 -0.18 5.49
N ILE A 34 -1.18 -0.29 4.25
CA ILE A 34 -0.55 -1.14 3.23
C ILE A 34 0.88 -0.65 2.94
N GLU A 35 1.09 0.66 2.79
CA GLU A 35 2.41 1.24 2.62
C GLU A 35 3.36 0.84 3.76
N LYS A 36 2.91 0.96 5.02
CA LYS A 36 3.71 0.53 6.18
C LYS A 36 4.03 -0.97 6.16
N MET A 37 3.11 -1.81 5.67
CA MET A 37 3.37 -3.24 5.51
C MET A 37 4.44 -3.48 4.45
N ILE A 38 4.36 -2.81 3.29
CA ILE A 38 5.37 -2.88 2.23
C ILE A 38 6.75 -2.52 2.78
N PHE A 39 6.87 -1.39 3.51
CA PHE A 39 8.12 -0.99 4.17
C PHE A 39 8.63 -2.04 5.16
N THR A 40 7.74 -2.63 5.96
CA THR A 40 8.11 -3.67 6.93
C THR A 40 8.65 -4.92 6.25
N VAL A 41 8.00 -5.38 5.18
CA VAL A 41 8.44 -6.55 4.43
C VAL A 41 9.78 -6.28 3.74
N ARG A 42 10.00 -5.06 3.23
CA ARG A 42 11.31 -4.65 2.71
C ARG A 42 12.40 -4.75 3.75
N ASP A 43 12.19 -4.16 4.93
CA ASP A 43 13.15 -4.18 6.03
C ASP A 43 13.48 -5.62 6.46
N ILE A 44 12.47 -6.50 6.53
CA ILE A 44 12.67 -7.93 6.79
C ILE A 44 13.53 -8.56 5.69
N SER A 45 13.23 -8.30 4.41
CA SER A 45 13.97 -8.88 3.29
C SER A 45 15.44 -8.45 3.29
N THR A 46 15.72 -7.17 3.54
CA THR A 46 17.08 -6.64 3.66
C THR A 46 17.82 -7.25 4.86
N LYS A 47 17.15 -7.42 6.01
CA LYS A 47 17.74 -8.08 7.18
C LYS A 47 18.04 -9.56 6.92
N THR A 48 17.14 -10.27 6.24
CA THR A 48 17.34 -11.66 5.84
C THR A 48 18.52 -11.80 4.87
N ASP A 49 18.65 -10.88 3.91
CA ASP A 49 19.79 -10.83 3.00
C ASP A 49 21.11 -10.64 3.76
N LEU A 50 21.18 -9.65 4.66
CA LEU A 50 22.36 -9.44 5.51
C LEU A 50 22.68 -10.64 6.42
N LEU A 51 21.65 -11.30 6.96
CA LEU A 51 21.83 -12.50 7.78
C LEU A 51 22.41 -13.65 6.96
N SER A 52 21.94 -13.82 5.72
CA SER A 52 22.45 -14.83 4.80
C SER A 52 23.91 -14.58 4.42
N LEU A 53 24.28 -13.32 4.18
CA LEU A 53 25.66 -12.92 3.90
C LEU A 53 26.58 -13.26 5.09
N ASN A 54 26.15 -12.95 6.31
CA ASN A 54 26.91 -13.30 7.52
C ASN A 54 27.07 -14.82 7.67
N ALA A 55 26.03 -15.59 7.34
CA ALA A 55 26.08 -17.04 7.36
C ALA A 55 27.03 -17.61 6.30
N SER A 56 27.05 -17.05 5.07
CA SER A 56 28.01 -17.44 4.02
C SER A 56 29.45 -17.16 4.43
N ILE A 57 29.72 -16.02 5.07
CA ILE A 57 31.06 -15.68 5.59
C ILE A 57 31.51 -16.69 6.66
N GLU A 58 30.62 -17.04 7.60
CA GLU A 58 30.96 -17.97 8.68
C GLU A 58 31.10 -19.41 8.15
N ALA A 59 30.33 -19.80 7.14
CA ALA A 59 30.48 -21.07 6.45
C ALA A 59 31.85 -21.21 5.77
N VAL A 60 32.36 -20.14 5.15
CA VAL A 60 33.72 -20.10 4.59
C VAL A 60 34.77 -20.27 5.69
N ARG A 61 34.60 -19.59 6.84
CA ARG A 61 35.50 -19.71 8.00
C ARG A 61 35.55 -21.13 8.57
N ALA A 62 34.42 -21.83 8.60
CA ALA A 62 34.32 -23.21 9.07
C ALA A 62 34.93 -24.24 8.09
N GLY A 63 35.38 -23.83 6.91
CA GLY A 63 36.06 -24.69 5.94
C GLY A 63 35.19 -25.86 5.47
N GLN A 64 35.69 -27.09 5.54
CA GLN A 64 34.94 -28.27 5.06
C GLN A 64 33.64 -28.50 5.82
N SER A 65 33.61 -28.22 7.13
CA SER A 65 32.42 -28.39 7.98
C SER A 65 31.32 -27.37 7.66
N GLY A 66 31.65 -26.24 7.02
CA GLY A 66 30.71 -25.19 6.65
C GLY A 66 30.05 -25.36 5.29
N LYS A 67 30.47 -26.33 4.46
CA LYS A 67 30.00 -26.47 3.07
C LYS A 67 28.48 -26.61 2.94
N GLY A 68 27.84 -27.37 3.82
CA GLY A 68 26.38 -27.51 3.83
C GLY A 68 25.66 -26.21 4.20
N PHE A 69 26.22 -25.46 5.16
CA PHE A 69 25.69 -24.16 5.57
C PHE A 69 25.86 -23.09 4.49
N ALA A 70 26.95 -23.13 3.71
CA ALA A 70 27.16 -22.22 2.58
C ALA A 70 26.04 -22.33 1.54
N VAL A 71 25.65 -23.56 1.16
CA VAL A 71 24.58 -23.79 0.18
C VAL A 71 23.24 -23.24 0.68
N VAL A 72 22.94 -23.41 1.97
CA VAL A 72 21.71 -22.88 2.57
C VAL A 72 21.74 -21.36 2.60
N ALA A 73 22.87 -20.75 2.99
CA ALA A 73 23.03 -19.31 3.05
C ALA A 73 22.86 -18.66 1.65
N ASP A 74 23.44 -19.27 0.61
CA ASP A 74 23.30 -18.78 -0.77
C ASP A 74 21.83 -18.87 -1.26
N GLU A 75 21.10 -19.93 -0.92
CA GLU A 75 19.68 -20.03 -1.28
C GLU A 75 18.79 -19.03 -0.52
N VAL A 76 19.11 -18.74 0.75
CA VAL A 76 18.43 -17.70 1.52
C VAL A 76 18.70 -16.30 0.92
N ALA A 77 19.94 -16.02 0.51
CA ALA A 77 20.28 -14.76 -0.17
C ALA A 77 19.46 -14.58 -1.45
N ARG A 78 19.41 -15.62 -2.29
CA ARG A 78 18.63 -15.62 -3.53
C ARG A 78 17.13 -15.42 -3.29
N LEU A 79 16.58 -16.01 -2.23
CA LEU A 79 15.18 -15.79 -1.84
C LEU A 79 14.95 -14.36 -1.35
N ALA A 80 15.88 -13.78 -0.60
CA ALA A 80 15.80 -12.40 -0.13
C ALA A 80 15.91 -11.39 -1.29
N GLU A 81 16.76 -11.65 -2.28
CA GLU A 81 16.85 -10.85 -3.52
C GLU A 81 15.54 -10.89 -4.31
N LYS A 82 15.03 -12.09 -4.61
CA LYS A 82 13.74 -12.27 -5.31
C LYS A 82 12.57 -11.62 -4.56
N THR A 83 12.61 -11.65 -3.24
CA THR A 83 11.61 -10.98 -2.39
C THR A 83 11.71 -9.46 -2.54
N GLN A 84 12.91 -8.89 -2.57
CA GLN A 84 13.12 -7.45 -2.82
C GLN A 84 12.63 -7.01 -4.20
N GLU A 85 12.88 -7.81 -5.24
CA GLU A 85 12.35 -7.56 -6.59
C GLU A 85 10.82 -7.51 -6.59
N SER A 86 10.18 -8.51 -5.98
CA SER A 86 8.71 -8.58 -5.88
C SER A 86 8.13 -7.38 -5.11
N ILE A 87 8.81 -6.93 -4.05
CA ILE A 87 8.40 -5.73 -3.31
C ILE A 87 8.50 -4.48 -4.18
N SER A 88 9.54 -4.36 -5.01
CA SER A 88 9.69 -3.23 -5.95
C SER A 88 8.56 -3.16 -6.97
N GLU A 89 8.12 -4.31 -7.48
CA GLU A 89 6.95 -4.39 -8.36
C GLU A 89 5.66 -3.99 -7.64
N ILE A 90 5.48 -4.47 -6.40
CA ILE A 90 4.34 -4.11 -5.55
C ILE A 90 4.30 -2.60 -5.29
N GLU A 91 5.44 -1.97 -5.02
CA GLU A 91 5.51 -0.52 -4.82
C GLU A 91 5.11 0.26 -6.05
N THR A 92 5.61 -0.14 -7.22
CA THR A 92 5.26 0.52 -8.48
C THR A 92 3.74 0.47 -8.73
N ALA A 93 3.12 -0.69 -8.49
CA ALA A 93 1.69 -0.86 -8.60
C ALA A 93 0.93 -0.06 -7.51
N PHE A 94 1.47 -0.01 -6.30
CA PHE A 94 0.88 0.72 -5.18
C PHE A 94 0.93 2.25 -5.37
N ASP A 95 2.02 2.78 -5.92
CA ASP A 95 2.14 4.20 -6.26
C ASP A 95 1.12 4.59 -7.33
N SER A 96 0.97 3.76 -8.37
CA SER A 96 -0.06 3.98 -9.40
C SER A 96 -1.48 3.95 -8.80
N PHE A 97 -1.73 3.07 -7.82
CA PHE A 97 -3.00 3.01 -7.11
C PHE A 97 -3.23 4.28 -6.27
N ARG A 98 -2.19 4.75 -5.56
CA ARG A 98 -2.22 5.96 -4.75
C ARG A 98 -2.52 7.19 -5.59
N ASP A 99 -1.89 7.33 -6.76
CA ASP A 99 -2.15 8.45 -7.67
C ASP A 99 -3.61 8.49 -8.12
N GLY A 100 -4.18 7.32 -8.49
CA GLY A 100 -5.60 7.22 -8.84
C GLY A 100 -6.52 7.55 -7.65
N PHE A 101 -6.13 7.16 -6.44
CA PHE A 101 -6.85 7.47 -5.22
C PHE A 101 -6.81 8.97 -4.86
N ASP A 102 -5.67 9.64 -5.05
CA ASP A 102 -5.56 11.08 -4.83
C ASP A 102 -6.42 11.87 -5.82
N GLY A 103 -6.47 11.43 -7.09
CA GLY A 103 -7.42 11.96 -8.07
C GLY A 103 -8.89 11.77 -7.65
N LEU A 104 -9.24 10.60 -7.11
CA LEU A 104 -10.57 10.35 -6.55
C LEU A 104 -10.88 11.32 -5.41
N ARG A 105 -9.94 11.55 -4.49
CA ARG A 105 -10.10 12.48 -3.36
C ARG A 105 -10.31 13.92 -3.84
N GLU A 106 -9.63 14.34 -4.90
CA GLU A 106 -9.82 15.65 -5.51
C GLU A 106 -11.24 15.80 -6.08
N VAL A 107 -11.76 14.79 -6.78
CA VAL A 107 -13.14 14.78 -7.28
C VAL A 107 -14.15 14.92 -6.15
N PHE A 108 -13.97 14.20 -5.04
CA PHE A 108 -14.82 14.34 -3.86
C PHE A 108 -14.73 15.74 -3.25
N THR A 109 -13.54 16.32 -3.15
CA THR A 109 -13.35 17.68 -2.61
C THR A 109 -14.11 18.70 -3.46
N LYS A 110 -13.93 18.68 -4.78
CA LYS A 110 -14.64 19.57 -5.72
C LYS A 110 -16.15 19.36 -5.69
N THR A 111 -16.60 18.10 -5.63
CA THR A 111 -18.03 17.79 -5.57
C THR A 111 -18.67 18.33 -4.28
N LYS A 112 -17.95 18.24 -3.16
CA LYS A 112 -18.39 18.80 -1.87
C LYS A 112 -18.51 20.33 -1.91
N GLU A 113 -17.60 21.02 -2.60
CA GLU A 113 -17.67 22.48 -2.80
C GLU A 113 -18.89 22.86 -3.64
N LEU A 114 -19.10 22.20 -4.78
CA LEU A 114 -20.29 22.43 -5.62
C LEU A 114 -21.61 22.18 -4.86
N LEU A 115 -21.65 21.13 -4.04
CA LEU A 115 -22.83 20.82 -3.24
C LEU A 115 -23.12 21.90 -2.19
N LYS A 116 -22.08 22.49 -1.57
CA LYS A 116 -22.24 23.62 -0.65
C LYS A 116 -22.77 24.86 -1.38
N GLU A 117 -22.25 25.16 -2.56
CA GLU A 117 -22.71 26.30 -3.38
C GLU A 117 -24.17 26.12 -3.83
N SER A 118 -24.59 24.88 -4.16
CA SER A 118 -25.97 24.57 -4.56
C SER A 118 -26.98 24.54 -3.42
N SER A 119 -26.51 24.54 -2.17
CA SER A 119 -27.36 24.57 -0.97
C SER A 119 -27.69 26.00 -0.52
N TYR A 120 -27.21 27.03 -1.23
CA TYR A 120 -27.59 28.43 -1.14
C TYR A 120 -28.48 28.84 -2.34
#